data_AF-A0AAU1C3M6-F1
#
_entry.id   AF-A0AAU1C3M6-F1
#
_cell.length_a   1.000
_cell.length_b   1.000
_cell.length_c   1.000
_cell.angle_alpha   90.00
_cell.angle_beta   90.00
_cell.angle_gamma   90.00
#
_symmetry.space_group_name_H-M   'P 1'
#
loop_
_entity.id
_entity.type
_entity.pdbx_description
1 polymer ?
#
loop_
_entity_poly.entity_id
_entity_poly.type
_entity_poly.pdbx_seq_one_letter_code
_entity_poly.pdbx_strand_id
1 'polypeptide(L)'
;MAHLALHQYLVANGRPVPRFLMLDQPTQPYYPSDMAKARGRLEDIPLDEDRVTVTHLFQLVQQVVTELAPGFQITVSDHADLPHDWYQASVRYNWRGGEKLIPTTWLDTNPAP
;
A
#
# COMPACT_ATOMS: atom_id res chain seq x y z
N MET A 1 9.91 7.63 -1.80
CA MET A 1 9.94 9.06 -1.40
C MET A 1 10.04 10.04 -2.57
N ALA A 2 11.00 9.91 -3.48
CA ALA A 2 11.18 10.86 -4.59
C ALA A 2 9.92 11.07 -5.46
N HIS A 3 9.18 9.99 -5.76
CA HIS A 3 7.93 10.09 -6.53
C HIS A 3 6.83 10.86 -5.80
N LEU A 4 6.71 10.75 -4.47
CA LEU A 4 5.73 11.53 -3.68
C LEU A 4 6.05 13.02 -3.75
N ALA A 5 7.31 13.39 -3.53
CA ALA A 5 7.75 14.79 -3.59
C ALA A 5 7.56 15.39 -5.00
N LEU A 6 7.87 14.62 -6.04
CA LEU A 6 7.68 15.05 -7.43
C LEU A 6 6.19 15.27 -7.75
N HIS A 7 5.32 14.33 -7.38
CA HIS A 7 3.88 14.48 -7.62
C HIS A 7 3.27 15.62 -6.80
N GLN A 8 3.68 15.82 -5.54
CA GLN A 8 3.29 16.99 -4.75
C GLN A 8 3.62 18.29 -5.48
N TYR A 9 4.86 18.43 -5.96
CA TYR A 9 5.29 19.63 -6.68
C TYR A 9 4.47 19.85 -7.95
N LEU A 10 4.25 18.80 -8.75
CA LEU A 10 3.52 18.90 -10.01
C LEU A 10 2.04 19.28 -9.78
N VAL A 11 1.40 18.71 -8.76
CA VAL A 11 0.03 19.03 -8.37
C VAL A 11 -0.08 20.46 -7.88
N ALA A 12 0.81 20.88 -6.97
CA ALA A 12 0.83 22.23 -6.42
C ALA A 12 1.03 23.31 -7.50
N ASN A 13 1.77 23.00 -8.56
CA ASN A 13 2.03 23.91 -9.68
C ASN A 13 1.04 23.76 -10.84
N GLY A 14 -0.04 22.99 -10.69
CA GLY A 14 -1.06 22.80 -11.72
C GLY A 14 -0.51 22.19 -13.02
N ARG A 15 0.55 21.37 -12.94
CA ARG A 15 1.13 20.74 -14.13
C ARG A 15 0.19 19.62 -14.64
N PRO A 16 0.05 19.45 -15.96
CA PRO A 16 -0.88 18.49 -16.55
C PRO A 16 -0.29 17.07 -16.55
N VAL A 17 -0.04 16.53 -15.36
CA VAL A 17 0.41 15.14 -15.17
C VAL A 17 -0.69 14.29 -14.56
N PRO A 18 -0.67 12.96 -14.74
CA PRO A 18 -1.55 12.06 -14.03
C PRO A 18 -1.51 12.33 -12.53
N ARG A 19 -2.68 12.58 -11.95
CA ARG A 19 -2.83 12.92 -10.53
C ARG A 19 -3.14 11.69 -9.68
N PHE A 20 -2.53 10.57 -10.03
CA PHE A 20 -2.59 9.36 -9.24
C PHE A 20 -1.23 8.67 -9.21
N LEU A 21 -0.96 7.96 -8.12
CA LEU A 21 0.26 7.17 -7.92
C LEU A 21 -0.12 5.77 -7.45
N MET A 22 0.41 4.74 -8.12
CA MET A 22 0.29 3.34 -7.70
C MET A 22 1.60 2.91 -7.03
N LEU A 23 1.52 2.34 -5.83
CA LEU A 23 2.65 1.75 -5.12
C LEU A 23 2.41 0.25 -4.96
N ASP A 24 3.34 -0.55 -5.44
CA ASP A 24 3.30 -2.01 -5.32
C ASP A 24 4.35 -2.47 -4.30
N GLN A 25 3.86 -3.07 -3.21
CA GLN A 25 4.62 -3.58 -2.06
C GLN A 25 5.71 -2.62 -1.53
N PRO A 26 5.41 -1.34 -1.25
CA PRO A 26 6.42 -0.38 -0.79
C PRO A 26 7.07 -0.76 0.55
N THR A 27 6.46 -1.64 1.33
CA THR A 27 7.01 -2.10 2.60
C THR A 27 7.90 -3.34 2.48
N GLN A 28 7.99 -4.00 1.32
CA GLN A 28 8.76 -5.24 1.12
C GLN A 28 10.19 -5.18 1.68
N PRO A 29 10.97 -4.08 1.51
CA PRO A 29 12.33 -4.01 2.03
C PRO A 29 12.44 -4.12 3.56
N TYR A 30 11.36 -3.87 4.30
CA TYR A 30 11.30 -3.90 5.76
C TYR A 30 10.83 -5.26 6.32
N TYR A 31 10.59 -6.25 5.45
CA TYR A 31 10.31 -7.62 5.90
C TYR A 31 11.58 -8.47 5.84
N PRO A 32 11.97 -9.13 6.94
CA PRO A 32 13.06 -10.09 6.91
C PRO A 32 12.77 -11.24 5.93
N SER A 33 13.82 -11.78 5.32
CA SER A 33 13.76 -12.81 4.27
C SER A 33 12.95 -14.06 4.66
N ASP A 34 12.91 -14.39 5.96
CA ASP A 34 12.19 -15.56 6.48
C ASP A 34 10.70 -15.26 6.78
N MET A 35 10.36 -14.02 7.10
CA MET A 35 8.98 -13.60 7.45
C MET A 35 8.15 -13.28 6.20
N ALA A 36 8.80 -12.93 5.08
CA ALA A 36 8.16 -12.73 3.79
C ALA A 36 7.35 -13.95 3.30
N LYS A 37 7.65 -15.15 3.82
CA LYS A 37 6.97 -16.41 3.45
C LYS A 37 5.73 -16.72 4.29
N ALA A 38 5.53 -16.06 5.43
CA ALA A 38 4.70 -16.64 6.50
C ALA A 38 3.31 -16.02 6.77
N ARG A 39 2.93 -14.86 6.18
CA ARG A 39 1.54 -14.29 6.07
C ARG A 39 1.47 -12.76 6.12
N GLY A 40 2.59 -12.05 6.21
CA GLY A 40 2.64 -10.60 6.06
C GLY A 40 1.70 -9.88 7.02
N ARG A 41 1.51 -10.39 8.23
CA ARG A 41 0.86 -9.61 9.30
C ARG A 41 1.90 -8.68 9.89
N LEU A 42 1.47 -7.55 10.46
CA LEU A 42 2.39 -6.68 11.19
C LEU A 42 3.11 -7.46 12.29
N GLU A 43 2.40 -8.40 12.92
CA GLU A 43 2.89 -9.40 13.88
C GLU A 43 4.15 -10.15 13.42
N ASP A 44 4.31 -10.32 12.10
CA ASP A 44 5.40 -11.04 11.47
C ASP A 44 6.64 -10.15 11.25
N ILE A 45 6.62 -8.87 11.63
CA ILE A 45 7.80 -8.00 11.61
C ILE A 45 8.54 -8.16 12.95
N PRO A 46 9.75 -8.77 12.98
CA PRO A 46 10.44 -9.17 14.21
C PRO A 46 11.10 -8.02 14.99
N LEU A 47 11.22 -6.84 14.39
CA LEU A 47 11.92 -5.68 14.95
C LEU A 47 10.95 -4.51 15.10
N ASP A 48 10.93 -3.90 16.28
CA ASP A 48 10.09 -2.73 16.58
C ASP A 48 10.41 -1.56 15.62
N GLU A 49 11.67 -1.41 15.23
CA GLU A 49 12.16 -0.39 14.30
C GLU A 49 11.55 -0.50 12.89
N ASP A 50 11.41 -1.72 12.37
CA ASP A 50 10.80 -1.96 11.06
C ASP A 50 9.30 -1.62 11.07
N ARG A 51 8.58 -1.94 12.17
CA ARG A 51 7.17 -1.58 12.33
C ARG A 51 6.97 -0.08 12.41
N VAL A 52 7.81 0.62 13.17
CA VAL A 52 7.80 2.08 13.26
C VAL A 52 8.03 2.69 11.87
N THR A 53 8.97 2.14 11.10
CA THR A 53 9.28 2.62 9.76
C THR A 53 8.12 2.42 8.78
N VAL A 54 7.49 1.25 8.79
CA VAL A 54 6.29 0.99 7.98
C VAL A 54 5.14 1.92 8.37
N THR A 55 4.94 2.16 9.67
CA THR A 55 3.90 3.08 10.15
C THR A 55 4.15 4.50 9.68
N HIS A 56 5.38 5.00 9.83
CA HIS A 56 5.77 6.33 9.35
C HIS A 56 5.62 6.49 7.84
N LEU A 57 5.92 5.44 7.06
CA LEU A 57 5.73 5.45 5.61
C LEU A 57 4.25 5.70 5.26
N PHE A 58 3.33 4.96 5.86
CA PHE A 58 1.91 5.12 5.59
C PHE A 58 1.33 6.43 6.14
N GLN A 59 1.83 6.92 7.27
CA GLN A 59 1.47 8.26 7.77
C GLN A 59 1.88 9.36 6.80
N LEU A 60 3.08 9.28 6.21
CA LEU A 60 3.50 10.22 5.19
C LEU A 60 2.58 10.15 3.96
N VAL A 61 2.25 8.95 3.49
CA VAL A 61 1.31 8.76 2.37
C VAL A 61 -0.04 9.40 2.68
N GLN A 62 -0.58 9.16 3.88
CA GLN A 62 -1.84 9.73 4.34
C GLN A 62 -1.78 11.27 4.39
N GLN A 63 -0.71 11.83 4.94
CA GLN A 63 -0.52 13.28 5.00
C GLN A 63 -0.55 13.88 3.60
N VAL A 64 0.25 13.33 2.68
CA VAL A 64 0.36 13.83 1.30
C VAL A 64 -0.95 13.77 0.54
N VAL A 65 -1.69 12.66 0.65
CA VAL A 65 -2.98 12.54 -0.04
C VAL A 65 -4.03 13.48 0.56
N THR A 66 -4.00 13.71 1.87
CA THR A 66 -4.91 14.62 2.56
C THR A 66 -4.64 16.08 2.17
N GLU A 67 -3.38 16.49 2.13
CA GLU A 67 -2.96 17.85 1.74
C GLU A 67 -3.33 18.19 0.29
N LEU A 68 -3.25 17.20 -0.61
CA LEU A 68 -3.52 17.38 -2.03
C LEU A 68 -4.98 17.05 -2.43
N ALA A 69 -5.81 16.64 -1.48
CA ALA A 69 -7.21 16.31 -1.74
C ALA A 69 -8.01 17.54 -2.23
N PRO A 70 -9.00 17.35 -3.13
CA PRO A 70 -9.39 16.11 -3.81
C PRO A 70 -8.56 15.85 -5.09
N GLY A 71 -7.50 16.61 -5.32
CA GLY A 71 -6.78 16.67 -6.58
C GLY A 71 -5.70 15.61 -6.77
N PHE A 72 -5.50 14.67 -5.85
CA PHE A 72 -4.47 13.62 -5.97
C PHE A 72 -4.94 12.32 -5.31
N GLN A 73 -4.60 11.18 -5.92
CA GLN A 73 -4.94 9.85 -5.41
C GLN A 73 -3.68 8.99 -5.27
N ILE A 74 -3.58 8.23 -4.19
CA ILE A 74 -2.56 7.19 -4.05
C ILE A 74 -3.28 5.85 -3.86
N THR A 75 -2.90 4.85 -4.64
CA THR A 75 -3.34 3.47 -4.47
C THR A 75 -2.14 2.63 -4.06
N VAL A 76 -2.29 1.84 -3.00
CA VAL A 76 -1.22 0.99 -2.48
C VAL A 76 -1.70 -0.45 -2.44
N SER A 77 -0.91 -1.35 -3.01
CA SER A 77 -1.04 -2.80 -2.82
C SER A 77 0.09 -3.24 -1.91
N ASP A 78 -0.23 -3.82 -0.76
CA ASP A 78 0.76 -4.22 0.23
C ASP A 78 0.23 -5.37 1.11
N HIS A 79 1.11 -6.05 1.83
CA HIS A 79 0.73 -7.05 2.83
C HIS A 79 0.50 -6.45 4.22
N ALA A 80 1.08 -5.29 4.51
CA ALA A 80 0.95 -4.61 5.78
C ALA A 80 -0.52 -4.46 6.20
N ASP A 81 -0.76 -4.64 7.50
CA ASP A 81 -2.09 -4.52 8.11
C ASP A 81 -1.91 -3.84 9.47
N LEU A 82 -1.95 -2.51 9.47
CA LEU A 82 -1.69 -1.70 10.67
C LEU A 82 -2.97 -1.59 11.51
N PRO A 83 -2.92 -1.84 12.83
CA PRO A 83 -4.09 -1.76 13.72
C PRO A 83 -4.40 -0.31 14.11
N HIS A 84 -4.50 0.58 13.13
CA HIS A 84 -4.82 1.99 13.32
C HIS A 84 -6.08 2.36 12.53
N ASP A 85 -7.01 3.08 13.17
CA ASP A 85 -8.29 3.43 12.57
C ASP A 85 -8.15 4.16 11.22
N TRP A 86 -7.19 5.09 11.11
CA TRP A 86 -6.92 5.82 9.87
C TRP A 86 -6.44 4.92 8.73
N TYR A 87 -5.68 3.88 9.07
CA TYR A 87 -5.18 2.91 8.10
C TYR A 87 -6.34 2.01 7.67
N GLN A 88 -7.06 1.45 8.63
CA GLN A 88 -8.21 0.57 8.38
C GLN A 88 -9.32 1.27 7.59
N ALA A 89 -9.58 2.56 7.87
CA ALA A 89 -10.51 3.38 7.08
C ALA A 89 -10.05 3.59 5.62
N SER A 90 -8.76 3.45 5.35
CA SER A 90 -8.17 3.56 4.01
C SER A 90 -8.09 2.20 3.28
N VAL A 91 -8.30 1.07 3.98
CA VAL A 91 -8.28 -0.27 3.38
C VAL A 91 -9.58 -0.49 2.59
N ARG A 92 -9.46 -0.58 1.26
CA ARG A 92 -10.61 -0.88 0.39
C ARG A 92 -10.86 -2.37 0.20
N TYR A 93 -9.78 -3.15 0.13
CA TYR A 93 -9.80 -4.59 -0.08
C TYR A 93 -8.77 -5.25 0.84
N ASN A 94 -9.15 -6.36 1.47
CA ASN A 94 -8.25 -7.17 2.31
C ASN A 94 -8.33 -8.62 1.84
N TRP A 95 -7.42 -9.03 0.97
CA TRP A 95 -7.41 -10.37 0.37
C TRP A 95 -6.84 -11.43 1.34
N ARG A 96 -7.58 -11.68 2.41
CA ARG A 96 -7.30 -12.69 3.43
C ARG A 96 -8.52 -13.62 3.57
N GLY A 97 -8.36 -14.76 4.24
CA GLY A 97 -9.49 -15.65 4.55
C GLY A 97 -10.13 -16.36 3.34
N GLY A 98 -9.41 -16.50 2.22
CA GLY A 98 -9.92 -17.14 1.00
C GLY A 98 -10.31 -16.14 -0.09
N GLU A 99 -10.45 -14.86 0.23
CA GLU A 99 -10.53 -13.80 -0.77
C GLU A 99 -9.17 -13.61 -1.46
N LYS A 100 -9.20 -13.31 -2.76
CA LYS A 100 -8.01 -13.13 -3.59
C LYS A 100 -8.20 -11.94 -4.52
N LEU A 101 -7.08 -11.27 -4.86
CA LEU A 101 -7.07 -10.22 -5.88
C LEU A 101 -7.58 -10.74 -7.22
N ILE A 102 -7.14 -11.94 -7.63
CA ILE A 102 -7.68 -12.64 -8.79
C ILE A 102 -8.81 -13.56 -8.30
N PRO A 103 -10.07 -13.31 -8.69
CA PRO A 103 -11.19 -14.17 -8.30
C PRO A 103 -10.95 -15.61 -8.75
N THR A 104 -11.22 -16.57 -7.88
CA THR A 104 -11.05 -18.00 -8.22
C THR A 104 -11.94 -18.43 -9.38
N THR A 105 -13.09 -17.79 -9.54
CA THR A 105 -14.02 -18.02 -10.66
C THR A 105 -13.40 -17.74 -12.03
N TRP A 106 -12.34 -16.94 -12.12
CA TRP A 106 -11.64 -16.69 -13.38
C TRP A 106 -10.83 -17.91 -13.85
N LEU A 107 -10.41 -18.77 -12.92
CA LEU A 107 -9.68 -20.00 -13.23
C LEU A 107 -10.61 -21.10 -13.78
N ASP A 108 -11.88 -21.07 -13.39
CA ASP A 108 -12.88 -22.05 -13.86
C ASP A 108 -13.23 -21.85 -15.34
N THR A 109 -13.05 -20.63 -15.87
CA THR A 109 -13.36 -20.28 -17.27
C THR A 109 -12.23 -20.52 -18.27
N ASN A 110 -11.05 -20.95 -17.82
CA ASN A 110 -9.93 -21.22 -18.70
C ASN A 110 -9.12 -22.41 -18.14
N PRO A 111 -9.45 -23.66 -18.50
CA PRO A 111 -8.60 -24.78 -18.12
C PRO A 111 -7.22 -24.52 -18.73
N ALA A 112 -6.18 -24.57 -17.90
CA ALA A 112 -4.81 -24.40 -18.36
C ALA A 112 -4.55 -25.32 -19.58
N PRO A 113 -3.80 -24.87 -20.60
CA PRO A 113 -3.43 -25.72 -21.73
C PRO A 113 -2.60 -26.93 -21.29
#